data_AF-A0A542VUK8-F1
#
_entry.id   AF-A0A542VUK8-F1
#
_cell.length_a   1.000
_cell.length_b   1.000
_cell.length_c   1.000
_cell.angle_alpha   90.00
_cell.angle_beta   90.00
_cell.angle_gamma   90.00
#
_symmetry.space_group_name_H-M   'P 1'
#
loop_
_entity.id
_entity.type
_entity.pdbx_description
1 polymer ?
#
loop_
_entity_poly.entity_id
_entity_poly.type
_entity_poly.pdbx_seq_one_letter_code
_entity_poly.pdbx_strand_id
1 'polypeptide(L)'
;AALGSKVNATIKDKFYGSASAQPRKVFPVLDKGSANHLSKIGKEKPGFRIVLEKTVASIMEKMRPDADPFPTSLAAQDQALFGLGYYHQRSEFFKKANNTAISEE
;
A
#
# COMPACT_ATOMS: atom_id res chain seq x y z
N ALA A 1 -8.74 18.09 25.54
CA ALA A 1 -9.40 16.80 25.25
C ALA A 1 -9.88 16.81 23.80
N ALA A 2 -9.46 15.84 22.99
CA ALA A 2 -10.03 15.57 21.66
C ALA A 2 -10.16 14.05 21.51
N LEU A 3 -11.28 13.56 22.06
CA LEU A 3 -12.11 12.43 21.66
C LEU A 3 -11.44 11.16 21.08
N GLY A 4 -11.51 10.09 21.87
CA GLY A 4 -12.09 8.83 21.39
C GLY A 4 -11.15 7.83 20.71
N SER A 5 -10.75 6.82 21.48
CA SER A 5 -10.32 5.51 21.00
C SER A 5 -11.26 4.95 19.90
N LYS A 6 -10.69 4.51 18.77
CA LYS A 6 -11.35 4.00 17.55
C LYS A 6 -12.07 5.03 16.67
N VAL A 7 -11.32 5.95 16.07
CA VAL A 7 -11.69 6.42 14.73
C VAL A 7 -11.46 5.26 13.76
N ASN A 8 -12.47 4.86 12.99
CA ASN A 8 -12.37 3.91 11.87
C ASN A 8 -11.56 4.54 10.70
N ALA A 9 -10.39 5.09 11.01
CA ALA A 9 -9.49 5.70 10.05
C ALA A 9 -8.82 4.60 9.24
N THR A 10 -8.86 4.74 7.93
CA THR A 10 -8.26 3.79 6.99
C THR A 10 -6.73 3.81 7.13
N ILE A 11 -6.05 2.78 6.60
CA ILE A 11 -4.58 2.78 6.54
C ILE A 11 -4.05 4.02 5.81
N LYS A 12 -4.76 4.48 4.77
CA LYS A 12 -4.43 5.72 4.05
C LYS A 12 -4.48 6.92 5.00
N ASP A 13 -5.56 7.10 5.75
CA ASP A 13 -5.74 8.26 6.62
C ASP A 13 -4.68 8.31 7.73
N LYS A 14 -4.23 7.15 8.21
CA LYS A 14 -3.24 7.04 9.29
C LYS A 14 -1.80 7.21 8.81
N PHE A 15 -1.47 6.66 7.64
CA PHE A 15 -0.08 6.45 7.26
C PHE A 15 0.33 7.14 5.97
N TYR A 16 -0.58 7.68 5.15
CA TYR A 16 -0.19 8.23 3.85
C TYR A 16 0.83 9.36 3.97
N GLY A 17 0.55 10.38 4.79
CA GLY A 17 1.46 11.53 4.95
C GLY A 17 2.78 11.16 5.62
N SER A 18 2.76 10.24 6.59
CA SER A 18 3.99 9.79 7.26
C SER A 18 4.80 8.82 6.39
N ALA A 19 4.16 8.00 5.55
CA ALA A 19 4.83 7.10 4.62
C ALA A 19 5.53 7.87 3.50
N SER A 20 4.91 8.93 2.97
CA SER A 20 5.57 9.79 1.98
C SER A 20 6.72 10.57 2.62
N ALA A 21 6.57 11.06 3.85
CA ALA A 21 7.63 11.85 4.49
C ALA A 21 8.79 11.01 5.05
N GLN A 22 8.52 9.85 5.64
CA GLN A 22 9.49 9.00 6.38
C GLN A 22 9.34 7.50 6.03
N PRO A 23 9.70 7.08 4.80
CA PRO A 23 9.50 5.70 4.35
C PRO A 23 10.10 4.65 5.29
N ARG A 24 11.36 4.82 5.70
CA ARG A 24 12.09 3.86 6.54
C ARG A 24 11.38 3.49 7.84
N LYS A 25 10.65 4.44 8.43
CA LYS A 25 9.96 4.23 9.70
C LYS A 25 8.59 3.58 9.51
N VAL A 26 7.90 3.90 8.41
CA VAL A 26 6.49 3.56 8.24
C VAL A 26 6.30 2.25 7.46
N PHE A 27 7.09 1.98 6.43
CA PHE A 27 6.94 0.77 5.62
C PHE A 27 7.10 -0.54 6.41
N PRO A 28 8.02 -0.69 7.37
CA PRO A 28 8.08 -1.89 8.21
C PRO A 28 6.82 -2.10 9.04
N VAL A 29 6.17 -1.03 9.48
CA VAL A 29 4.92 -1.09 10.24
C VAL A 29 3.76 -1.51 9.34
N LEU A 30 3.70 -0.98 8.11
CA LEU A 30 2.71 -1.36 7.11
C LEU A 30 2.86 -2.83 6.69
N ASP A 31 4.09 -3.29 6.48
CA ASP A 31 4.38 -4.68 6.11
C ASP A 31 3.89 -5.65 7.19
N LYS A 32 4.29 -5.41 8.45
CA LYS A 32 3.80 -6.18 9.60
C LYS A 32 2.28 -6.14 9.74
N GLY A 33 1.66 -4.97 9.53
CA GLY A 33 0.21 -4.81 9.57
C GLY A 33 -0.51 -5.57 8.46
N SER A 34 0.11 -5.66 7.28
CA SER A 34 -0.46 -6.32 6.10
C SER A 34 -0.59 -7.84 6.26
N ALA A 35 0.32 -8.48 7.00
CA ALA A 35 0.36 -9.93 7.17
C ALA A 35 -0.97 -10.52 7.69
N ASN A 36 -1.61 -9.85 8.66
CA ASN A 36 -2.90 -10.27 9.18
C ASN A 36 -4.03 -10.16 8.15
N HIS A 37 -4.01 -9.08 7.35
CA HIS A 37 -4.98 -8.87 6.28
C HIS A 37 -4.82 -9.90 5.16
N LEU A 38 -3.59 -10.17 4.74
CA LEU A 38 -3.27 -11.20 3.75
C LEU A 38 -3.64 -12.60 4.24
N SER A 39 -3.41 -12.91 5.52
CA SER A 39 -3.84 -14.18 6.13
C SER A 39 -5.35 -14.34 6.08
N LYS A 40 -6.11 -13.30 6.43
CA LYS A 40 -7.58 -13.30 6.31
C LYS A 40 -8.03 -13.50 4.86
N ILE A 41 -7.48 -12.72 3.92
CA ILE A 41 -7.80 -12.85 2.50
C ILE A 41 -7.44 -14.25 1.98
N GLY A 42 -6.32 -14.83 2.42
CA GLY A 42 -5.92 -16.17 2.00
C GLY A 42 -6.89 -17.28 2.40
N LYS A 43 -7.62 -17.10 3.51
CA LYS A 43 -8.66 -18.04 3.95
C LYS A 43 -9.93 -17.94 3.10
N GLU A 44 -10.28 -16.73 2.66
CA GLU A 44 -11.51 -16.46 1.90
C GLU A 44 -11.31 -16.60 0.39
N LYS A 45 -10.17 -16.13 -0.12
CA LYS A 45 -9.81 -16.00 -1.54
C LYS A 45 -8.30 -16.26 -1.74
N PRO A 46 -7.84 -17.52 -1.70
CA PRO A 46 -6.42 -17.88 -1.78
C PRO A 46 -5.74 -17.36 -3.07
N GLY A 47 -6.44 -17.41 -4.20
CA GLY A 47 -5.92 -16.86 -5.46
C GLY A 47 -5.67 -15.36 -5.38
N PHE A 48 -6.56 -14.60 -4.74
CA PHE A 48 -6.40 -13.15 -4.61
C PHE A 48 -5.22 -12.77 -3.70
N ARG A 49 -4.97 -13.56 -2.64
CA ARG A 49 -3.76 -13.39 -1.82
C ARG A 49 -2.49 -13.49 -2.67
N ILE A 50 -2.39 -14.51 -3.53
CA ILE A 50 -1.22 -14.70 -4.41
C ILE A 50 -1.04 -13.50 -5.35
N VAL A 51 -2.13 -12.97 -5.92
CA VAL A 51 -2.07 -11.78 -6.78
C VAL A 51 -1.52 -10.57 -6.03
N LEU A 52 -1.97 -10.34 -4.79
CA LEU A 52 -1.51 -9.22 -3.96
C LEU A 52 -0.03 -9.38 -3.59
N GLU A 53 0.39 -10.56 -3.13
CA GLU A 53 1.79 -10.85 -2.77
C GLU A 53 2.71 -10.68 -4.00
N LYS A 54 2.31 -11.19 -5.17
CA LYS A 54 3.05 -10.98 -6.43
C LYS A 54 3.13 -9.51 -6.83
N THR A 55 2.05 -8.74 -6.63
CA THR A 55 2.04 -7.31 -6.95
C THR A 55 3.08 -6.58 -6.11
N VAL A 56 3.10 -6.83 -4.79
CA VAL A 56 4.11 -6.24 -3.88
C VAL A 56 5.52 -6.68 -4.28
N ALA A 57 5.74 -7.99 -4.48
CA ALA A 57 7.05 -8.52 -4.88
C ALA A 57 7.58 -7.87 -6.18
N SER A 58 6.73 -7.70 -7.19
CA SER A 58 7.12 -7.09 -8.48
C SER A 58 7.50 -5.62 -8.37
N ILE A 59 6.98 -4.90 -7.37
CA ILE A 59 7.37 -3.51 -7.09
C ILE A 59 8.72 -3.51 -6.34
N MET A 60 8.85 -4.38 -5.34
CA MET A 60 10.06 -4.52 -4.53
C MET A 60 11.27 -4.96 -5.37
N GLU A 61 11.07 -5.84 -6.34
CA GLU A 61 12.13 -6.34 -7.24
C GLU A 61 12.73 -5.23 -8.12
N LYS A 62 11.96 -4.18 -8.42
CA LYS A 62 12.46 -3.02 -9.19
C LYS A 62 13.35 -2.10 -8.35
N MET A 63 13.36 -2.28 -7.03
CA MET A 63 14.11 -1.43 -6.12
C MET A 63 15.48 -2.05 -5.86
N ARG A 64 16.54 -1.30 -6.12
CA ARG A 64 17.91 -1.77 -5.90
C ARG A 64 18.31 -1.57 -4.43
N PRO A 65 18.87 -2.60 -3.75
CA PRO A 65 19.29 -2.48 -2.35
C PRO A 65 20.38 -1.41 -2.11
N ASP A 66 21.24 -1.17 -3.09
CA ASP A 66 22.34 -0.20 -3.03
C ASP A 66 21.89 1.26 -3.27
N ALA A 67 20.61 1.47 -3.62
CA ALA A 67 20.03 2.79 -3.89
C ALA A 67 19.19 3.35 -2.72
N ASP A 68 19.34 2.81 -1.50
CA ASP A 68 18.54 3.15 -0.32
C ASP A 68 17.02 3.22 -0.61
N PRO A 69 16.38 2.07 -0.93
CA PRO A 69 15.00 2.05 -1.42
C PRO A 69 13.97 2.52 -0.38
N PHE A 70 14.36 2.57 0.90
CA PHE A 70 13.56 3.12 2.00
C PHE A 70 14.37 4.19 2.73
N PRO A 71 14.46 5.41 2.17
CA PRO A 71 15.22 6.48 2.78
C PRO A 71 14.58 6.95 4.09
N THR A 72 15.39 7.56 4.95
CA THR A 72 14.93 8.11 6.24
C THR A 72 13.87 9.20 6.03
N SER A 73 14.02 10.01 4.98
CA SER A 73 13.03 11.00 4.56
C SER A 73 13.09 11.27 3.06
N LEU A 74 11.96 11.62 2.45
CA LEU A 74 11.89 12.08 1.07
C LEU A 74 11.85 13.60 0.97
N ALA A 75 12.49 14.18 -0.05
CA ALA A 75 12.34 15.60 -0.38
C ALA A 75 10.90 15.89 -0.87
N ALA A 76 10.46 17.16 -0.82
CA ALA A 76 9.10 17.54 -1.20
C ALA A 76 8.73 17.09 -2.63
N GLN A 77 9.67 17.17 -3.57
CA GLN A 77 9.48 16.70 -4.94
C GLN A 77 9.21 15.19 -4.98
N ASP A 78 9.99 14.39 -4.26
CA ASP A 78 9.83 12.94 -4.21
C ASP A 78 8.56 12.53 -3.45
N GLN A 79 8.13 13.32 -2.46
CA GLN A 79 6.84 13.14 -1.79
C GLN A 79 5.67 13.36 -2.77
N ALA A 80 5.78 14.33 -3.67
CA ALA A 80 4.78 14.54 -4.73
C ALA A 80 4.75 13.36 -5.71
N LEU A 81 5.93 12.85 -6.11
CA LEU A 81 6.05 11.67 -6.98
C LEU A 81 5.51 10.40 -6.32
N PHE A 82 5.75 10.22 -5.01
CA PHE A 82 5.15 9.15 -4.22
C PHE A 82 3.62 9.19 -4.33
N GLY A 83 3.05 10.39 -4.17
CA GLY A 83 1.60 10.58 -4.28
C GLY A 83 1.07 10.28 -5.68
N LEU A 84 1.77 10.73 -6.72
CA LEU A 84 1.43 10.42 -8.11
C LEU A 84 1.40 8.90 -8.36
N GLY A 85 2.47 8.19 -7.95
CA GLY A 85 2.56 6.74 -8.06
C GLY A 85 1.46 6.00 -7.28
N TYR A 86 1.14 6.47 -6.07
CA TYR A 86 0.04 5.94 -5.28
C TYR A 86 -1.30 6.02 -6.03
N TYR A 87 -1.63 7.18 -6.60
CA TYR A 87 -2.91 7.35 -7.29
C TYR A 87 -2.97 6.62 -8.63
N HIS A 88 -1.85 6.46 -9.33
CA HIS A 88 -1.77 5.58 -10.50
C HIS A 88 -2.13 4.15 -10.13
N GLN A 89 -1.46 3.56 -9.13
CA GLN A 89 -1.72 2.19 -8.70
C GLN A 89 -3.14 2.01 -8.16
N ARG A 90 -3.66 2.99 -7.42
CA ARG A 90 -5.04 2.98 -6.90
C ARG A 90 -6.07 2.99 -8.03
N SER A 91 -5.86 3.82 -9.07
CA SER A 91 -6.74 3.87 -10.24
C SER A 91 -6.79 2.52 -10.95
N GLU A 92 -5.64 1.86 -11.14
CA GLU A 92 -5.56 0.54 -11.77
C GLU A 92 -6.35 -0.53 -11.01
N PHE A 93 -6.35 -0.50 -9.67
CA PHE A 93 -7.17 -1.43 -8.89
C PHE A 93 -8.68 -1.20 -9.08
N PHE A 94 -9.13 0.04 -9.22
CA PHE A 94 -10.54 0.34 -9.48
C PHE A 94 -10.98 -0.07 -10.89
N LYS A 95 -10.15 0.17 -11.90
CA LYS A 95 -10.44 -0.28 -13.27
C LYS A 95 -10.59 -1.79 -13.34
N LYS A 96 -9.70 -2.54 -12.67
CA LYS A 96 -9.80 -4.01 -12.59
C LYS A 96 -11.08 -4.46 -11.89
N ALA A 97 -11.48 -3.79 -10.81
CA ALA A 97 -12.74 -4.10 -10.14
C ALA A 97 -13.96 -3.90 -11.06
N ASN A 98 -13.98 -2.82 -11.83
CA ASN A 98 -15.05 -2.55 -12.79
C ASN A 98 -15.08 -3.60 -13.93
N ASN A 99 -13.92 -3.99 -14.46
CA ASN A 99 -13.87 -5.01 -15.51
C ASN A 99 -14.31 -6.38 -15.01
N THR A 100 -13.98 -6.76 -13.77
CA THR A 100 -14.48 -8.02 -13.17
C THR A 100 -16.01 -7.99 -13.00
N ALA A 101 -16.57 -6.85 -12.56
CA ALA A 101 -18.02 -6.70 -12.41
C ALA A 101 -18.78 -6.77 -13.75
N ILE A 102 -18.18 -6.31 -14.85
CA ILE A 102 -18.78 -6.33 -16.19
C ILE A 102 -18.69 -7.72 -16.85
N SER A 103 -17.73 -8.57 -16.45
CA SER A 103 -17.54 -9.91 -17.02
C SER A 103 -18.34 -11.02 -16.31
N GLU A 104 -19.07 -10.69 -15.25
CA GLU A 104 -19.92 -11.61 -14.47
C GLU A 104 -21.42 -11.42 -14.74
N GLU A 105 -21.78 -10.54 -15.70
CA GLU A 105 -23.12 -10.37 -16.31
C GLU A 105 -23.17 -11.02 -17.71
#